data_AF-A0A9P9NH23-F1
#
_entry.id   AF-A0A9P9NH23-F1
#
_cell.length_a   1.000
_cell.length_b   1.000
_cell.length_c   1.000
_cell.angle_alpha   90.00
_cell.angle_beta   90.00
_cell.angle_gamma   90.00
#
_symmetry.space_group_name_H-M   'P 1'
#
loop_
_entity.id
_entity.type
_entity.pdbx_description
1 polymer ?
#
loop_
_entity_poly.entity_id
_entity_poly.type
_entity_poly.pdbx_seq_one_letter_code
_entity_poly.pdbx_strand_id
1 'polypeptide(L)'
;MSFFDRQGIPEALLRSRDEQSQYNQERNNDHNQSDIGAEYSDDNGSEGSQSSVNDGFEDDLVVLRNYSFIFDNKDGTTFEMHGLVQLATRNWLEAHGHIKTWKSAFLRNLDAGLPSGEYENWERCRALFPHAQSAAAQKPKEKESLKDWASVLYKAA
;
A
#
# COMPACT_ATOMS: atom_id res chain seq x y z
N MET A 1 -0.59 1.01 7.34
CA MET A 1 -0.64 2.42 6.92
C MET A 1 -1.53 3.30 7.79
N SER A 2 -2.70 2.84 8.23
CA SER A 2 -3.58 3.61 9.12
C SER A 2 -3.00 3.98 10.48
N PHE A 3 -1.76 3.59 10.79
CA PHE A 3 -1.18 3.81 12.10
C PHE A 3 -1.02 5.30 12.41
N PHE A 4 -0.66 6.16 11.46
CA PHE A 4 -0.41 7.58 11.73
C PHE A 4 -1.53 8.48 11.22
N ASP A 5 -1.89 8.33 9.95
CA ASP A 5 -3.07 8.96 9.35
C ASP A 5 -4.08 7.87 8.95
N ARG A 6 -5.36 8.08 9.27
CA ARG A 6 -6.44 7.14 8.98
C ARG A 6 -7.12 7.40 7.65
N GLN A 7 -6.87 8.53 7.00
CA GLN A 7 -7.53 8.93 5.76
C GLN A 7 -6.58 8.87 4.57
N GLY A 8 -7.13 8.70 3.37
CA GLY A 8 -6.36 8.75 2.11
C GLY A 8 -5.21 7.74 2.08
N ILE A 9 -5.41 6.54 2.61
CA ILE A 9 -4.40 5.48 2.69
C ILE A 9 -4.28 4.82 1.31
N PRO A 10 -3.15 4.95 0.60
CA PRO A 10 -3.03 4.34 -0.73
C PRO A 10 -2.92 2.82 -0.64
N GLU A 11 -3.69 2.11 -1.46
CA GLU A 11 -3.66 0.65 -1.56
C GLU A 11 -2.26 0.12 -1.89
N ALA A 12 -1.54 0.84 -2.76
CA ALA A 12 -0.18 0.50 -3.16
C ALA A 12 0.83 0.46 -1.99
N LEU A 13 0.48 1.00 -0.82
CA LEU A 13 1.30 0.92 0.40
C LEU A 13 0.91 -0.24 1.34
N LEU A 14 -0.24 -0.87 1.08
CA LEU A 14 -0.78 -2.00 1.84
C LEU A 14 -0.41 -3.35 1.21
N ARG A 15 -0.31 -3.39 -0.13
CA ARG A 15 0.13 -4.58 -0.85
C ARG A 15 1.54 -4.98 -0.43
N SER A 16 1.77 -6.28 -0.30
CA SER A 16 3.10 -6.77 0.06
C SER A 16 4.09 -6.42 -1.05
N ARG A 17 5.36 -6.22 -0.68
CA ARG A 17 6.42 -5.86 -1.64
C ARG A 17 6.58 -6.92 -2.74
N ASP A 18 6.21 -8.17 -2.45
CA ASP A 18 6.26 -9.28 -3.39
C ASP A 18 5.11 -9.22 -4.42
N GLU A 19 3.93 -8.72 -4.03
CA GLU A 19 2.75 -8.51 -4.90
C GLU A 19 2.91 -7.32 -5.86
N GLN A 20 3.68 -6.30 -5.47
CA GLN A 20 3.85 -5.06 -6.25
C GLN A 20 4.67 -5.27 -7.54
N SER A 21 5.47 -6.34 -7.59
CA SER A 21 6.22 -6.80 -8.76
C SER A 21 5.29 -7.24 -9.90
N GLN A 22 4.17 -7.87 -9.58
CA GLN A 22 3.26 -8.48 -10.55
C GLN A 22 2.21 -7.49 -11.07
N TYR A 23 1.66 -6.61 -10.22
CA TYR A 23 0.71 -5.57 -10.66
C TYR A 23 1.30 -4.59 -11.69
N ASN A 24 2.58 -4.25 -11.55
CA ASN A 24 3.28 -3.40 -12.53
C ASN A 24 3.54 -4.12 -13.86
N GLN A 25 3.48 -5.45 -13.89
CA GLN A 25 3.66 -6.25 -15.11
C GLN A 25 2.37 -6.32 -15.94
N GLU A 26 1.21 -6.31 -15.29
CA GLU A 26 -0.11 -6.33 -15.96
C GLU A 26 -0.44 -5.00 -16.67
N ARG A 27 -0.09 -3.84 -16.09
CA ARG A 27 -0.31 -2.53 -16.75
C ARG A 27 0.57 -2.31 -17.99
N ASN A 28 1.74 -2.95 -18.06
CA ASN A 28 2.66 -2.78 -19.18
C ASN A 28 2.34 -3.68 -20.38
N ASN A 29 1.49 -4.68 -20.20
CA ASN A 29 1.13 -5.63 -21.26
C ASN A 29 -0.05 -5.17 -22.14
N ASP A 30 -0.70 -4.06 -21.80
CA ASP A 30 -1.95 -3.62 -22.46
C ASP A 30 -1.73 -2.79 -23.75
N HIS A 31 -0.49 -2.66 -24.24
CA HIS A 31 -0.16 -1.81 -25.40
C HIS A 31 0.73 -2.49 -26.45
N ASN A 32 0.52 -3.79 -26.70
CA ASN A 32 1.15 -4.41 -27.87
C ASN A 32 0.21 -5.35 -28.60
N GLN A 33 -0.90 -4.80 -29.11
CA GLN A 33 -1.69 -5.46 -30.12
C GLN A 33 -1.34 -4.85 -31.49
N SER A 34 -0.28 -5.37 -32.12
CA SER A 34 -0.11 -5.26 -33.57
C SER A 34 -0.59 -6.54 -34.23
N ASP A 35 -1.58 -6.32 -35.08
CA ASP A 35 -2.41 -7.19 -35.89
C ASP A 35 -1.62 -7.90 -37.00
N ILE A 36 -1.54 -9.25 -37.00
CA ILE A 36 -1.44 -10.11 -38.20
C ILE A 36 -2.05 -11.48 -37.88
N GLY A 37 -3.12 -11.85 -38.60
CA GLY A 37 -3.82 -13.12 -38.45
C GLY A 37 -3.20 -14.31 -39.19
N ALA A 38 -3.49 -15.51 -38.71
CA ALA A 38 -3.93 -16.69 -39.47
C ALA A 38 -4.24 -17.85 -38.51
N GLU A 39 -5.40 -18.44 -38.72
CA GLU A 39 -6.03 -19.57 -38.05
C GLU A 39 -5.28 -20.90 -38.27
N TYR A 40 -5.13 -21.73 -37.22
CA TYR A 40 -5.36 -23.19 -37.21
C TYR A 40 -5.39 -23.68 -35.75
N SER A 41 -6.41 -24.49 -35.44
CA SER A 41 -6.68 -25.10 -34.12
C SER A 41 -5.65 -26.15 -33.71
N ASP A 42 -5.33 -26.24 -32.42
CA ASP A 42 -5.29 -27.54 -31.73
C ASP A 42 -5.41 -27.39 -30.20
N ASP A 43 -6.16 -28.32 -29.63
CA ASP A 43 -6.47 -28.47 -28.21
C ASP A 43 -5.23 -28.94 -27.44
N ASN A 44 -4.79 -28.19 -26.43
CA ASN A 44 -3.93 -28.73 -25.39
C ASN A 44 -4.09 -27.90 -24.10
N GLY A 45 -4.66 -28.52 -23.07
CA GLY A 45 -4.83 -27.91 -21.77
C GLY A 45 -3.49 -27.62 -21.10
N SER A 46 -3.34 -26.41 -20.57
CA SER A 46 -2.60 -26.17 -19.32
C SER A 46 -2.87 -24.75 -18.83
N GLU A 47 -3.30 -24.66 -17.58
CA GLU A 47 -2.95 -23.58 -16.65
C GLU A 47 -3.34 -22.14 -17.01
N GLY A 48 -4.62 -21.83 -16.79
CA GLY A 48 -5.03 -20.52 -16.29
C GLY A 48 -4.96 -20.43 -14.76
N SER A 49 -4.05 -21.17 -14.12
CA SER A 49 -3.83 -21.13 -12.67
C SER A 49 -2.88 -19.98 -12.33
N GLN A 50 -3.37 -18.75 -12.41
CA GLN A 50 -2.73 -17.57 -11.81
C GLN A 50 -3.78 -16.63 -11.20
N SER A 51 -4.61 -17.11 -10.27
CA SER A 51 -5.43 -16.21 -9.43
C SER A 51 -5.23 -16.40 -7.92
N SER A 52 -4.53 -17.44 -7.47
CA SER A 52 -4.64 -17.92 -6.08
C SER A 52 -3.92 -17.09 -5.01
N VAL A 53 -3.29 -15.96 -5.35
CA VAL A 53 -2.53 -15.13 -4.38
C VAL A 53 -3.19 -13.76 -4.17
N ASN A 54 -4.01 -13.28 -5.11
CA ASN A 54 -4.71 -12.01 -4.98
C ASN A 54 -6.06 -12.14 -4.21
N ASP A 55 -6.57 -13.36 -4.07
CA ASP A 55 -7.85 -13.62 -3.38
C ASP A 55 -7.78 -13.18 -1.91
N GLY A 56 -6.70 -13.49 -1.19
CA GLY A 56 -6.62 -13.21 0.25
C GLY A 56 -6.65 -11.72 0.63
N PHE A 57 -5.98 -10.86 -0.13
CA PHE A 57 -5.98 -9.41 0.14
C PHE A 57 -7.36 -8.80 -0.11
N GLU A 58 -8.00 -9.14 -1.23
CA GLU A 58 -9.32 -8.61 -1.54
C GLU A 58 -10.39 -9.20 -0.60
N ASP A 59 -10.28 -10.49 -0.24
CA ASP A 59 -11.15 -11.13 0.74
C ASP A 59 -11.08 -10.41 2.10
N ASP A 60 -9.87 -10.09 2.58
CA ASP A 60 -9.67 -9.31 3.80
C ASP A 60 -10.31 -7.91 3.69
N LEU A 61 -10.15 -7.22 2.56
CA LEU A 61 -10.79 -5.93 2.33
C LEU A 61 -12.32 -6.03 2.34
N VAL A 62 -12.89 -7.04 1.68
CA VAL A 62 -14.32 -7.31 1.67
C VAL A 62 -14.84 -7.51 3.10
N VAL A 63 -14.14 -8.29 3.92
CA VAL A 63 -14.50 -8.48 5.33
C VAL A 63 -14.47 -7.15 6.09
N LEU A 64 -13.39 -6.37 5.96
CA LEU A 64 -13.26 -5.09 6.65
C LEU A 64 -14.33 -4.06 6.23
N ARG A 65 -14.68 -4.04 4.94
CA ARG A 65 -15.77 -3.19 4.40
C ARG A 65 -17.14 -3.64 4.92
N ASN A 66 -17.40 -4.94 4.95
CA ASN A 66 -18.67 -5.51 5.45
C ASN A 66 -18.92 -5.15 6.92
N TYR A 67 -17.86 -5.07 7.74
CA TYR A 67 -17.94 -4.60 9.12
C TYR A 67 -17.82 -3.08 9.28
N SER A 68 -17.79 -2.31 8.18
CA SER A 68 -17.62 -0.85 8.18
C SER A 68 -16.37 -0.37 8.93
N PHE A 69 -15.31 -1.18 8.94
CA PHE A 69 -14.04 -0.83 9.57
C PHE A 69 -13.19 0.07 8.68
N ILE A 70 -13.33 -0.11 7.36
CA ILE A 70 -12.71 0.73 6.33
C ILE A 70 -13.75 1.14 5.30
N PHE A 71 -13.42 2.19 4.56
CA PHE A 71 -14.22 2.74 3.46
C PHE A 71 -13.32 3.02 2.26
N ASP A 72 -13.85 2.82 1.06
CA ASP A 72 -13.19 3.26 -0.17
C ASP A 72 -13.43 4.74 -0.40
N ASN A 73 -12.39 5.44 -0.85
CA ASN A 73 -12.54 6.79 -1.35
C ASN A 73 -13.04 6.79 -2.80
N LYS A 74 -13.49 7.97 -3.25
CA LYS A 74 -14.04 8.18 -4.60
C LYS A 74 -13.04 7.88 -5.73
N ASP A 75 -11.74 7.88 -5.43
CA ASP A 75 -10.67 7.58 -6.37
C ASP A 75 -10.46 6.07 -6.59
N GLY A 76 -11.12 5.21 -5.81
CA GLY A 76 -11.02 3.75 -5.88
C GLY A 76 -9.62 3.20 -5.61
N THR A 77 -8.69 4.02 -5.13
CA THR A 77 -7.27 3.65 -4.94
C THR A 77 -6.76 4.03 -3.55
N THR A 78 -7.57 4.72 -2.76
CA THR A 78 -7.28 5.03 -1.37
C THR A 78 -8.41 4.58 -0.44
N PHE A 79 -8.03 4.27 0.80
CA PHE A 79 -8.93 3.83 1.85
C PHE A 79 -8.96 4.83 3.00
N GLU A 80 -10.07 4.83 3.73
CA GLU A 80 -10.17 5.44 5.06
C GLU A 80 -10.48 4.39 6.11
N MET A 81 -9.82 4.48 7.26
CA MET A 81 -10.14 3.67 8.43
C MET A 81 -11.04 4.46 9.38
N HIS A 82 -12.04 3.78 9.96
CA HIS A 82 -12.88 4.35 10.99
C HIS A 82 -12.06 4.73 12.23
N GLY A 83 -12.28 5.91 12.80
CA GLY A 83 -11.45 6.44 13.90
C GLY A 83 -11.43 5.55 15.15
N LEU A 84 -12.56 4.91 15.49
CA LEU A 84 -12.62 3.96 16.61
C LEU A 84 -11.83 2.68 16.33
N VAL A 85 -11.79 2.21 15.07
CA VAL A 85 -11.02 1.03 14.68
C VAL A 85 -9.54 1.34 14.81
N GLN A 86 -9.10 2.49 14.28
CA GLN A 86 -7.72 2.95 14.44
C GLN A 86 -7.31 3.01 15.93
N LEU A 87 -8.16 3.58 16.78
CA LEU A 87 -7.90 3.69 18.22
C LEU A 87 -7.80 2.30 18.87
N ALA A 88 -8.77 1.41 18.61
CA ALA A 88 -8.79 0.06 19.15
C ALA A 88 -7.55 -0.73 18.72
N THR A 89 -7.17 -0.67 17.43
CA THR A 89 -5.97 -1.32 16.90
C THR A 89 -4.69 -0.79 17.55
N ARG A 90 -4.56 0.54 17.73
CA ARG A 90 -3.39 1.12 18.42
C ARG A 90 -3.29 0.64 19.87
N ASN A 91 -4.40 0.65 20.61
CA ASN A 91 -4.43 0.17 21.99
C ASN A 91 -4.09 -1.32 22.08
N TRP A 92 -4.62 -2.12 21.16
CA TRP A 92 -4.31 -3.55 21.09
C TRP A 92 -2.83 -3.80 20.83
N LEU A 93 -2.22 -3.08 19.87
CA LEU A 93 -0.79 -3.17 19.57
C LEU A 93 0.10 -2.76 20.74
N GLU A 94 -0.30 -1.75 21.51
CA GLU A 94 0.42 -1.31 22.69
C GLU A 94 0.34 -2.34 23.82
N ALA A 95 -0.87 -2.85 24.11
CA ALA A 95 -1.10 -3.86 25.14
C ALA A 95 -0.30 -5.16 24.89
N HIS A 96 -0.04 -5.50 23.64
CA HIS A 96 0.72 -6.69 23.23
C HIS A 96 2.19 -6.38 22.92
N GLY A 97 2.67 -5.15 23.11
CA GLY A 97 4.06 -4.77 22.90
C GLY A 97 4.52 -4.70 21.44
N HIS A 98 3.60 -4.82 20.48
CA HIS A 98 3.90 -4.81 19.04
C HIS A 98 3.94 -3.41 18.42
N ILE A 99 3.60 -2.37 19.19
CA ILE A 99 3.51 -0.99 18.70
C ILE A 99 4.77 -0.52 17.96
N LYS A 100 5.97 -0.90 18.45
CA LYS A 100 7.25 -0.47 17.86
C LYS A 100 7.49 -1.13 16.51
N THR A 101 7.26 -2.43 16.41
CA THR A 101 7.41 -3.21 15.18
C THR A 101 6.52 -2.66 14.07
N TRP A 102 5.26 -2.35 14.38
CA TRP A 102 4.33 -1.79 13.39
C TRP A 102 4.64 -0.35 13.00
N LYS A 103 5.16 0.47 13.93
CA LYS A 103 5.69 1.80 13.59
C LYS A 103 6.86 1.71 12.61
N SER A 104 7.79 0.78 12.85
CA SER A 104 8.93 0.53 11.95
C SER A 104 8.46 0.04 10.57
N ALA A 105 7.56 -0.94 10.52
CA ALA A 105 7.00 -1.44 9.27
C ALA A 105 6.29 -0.34 8.47
N PHE A 106 5.54 0.54 9.15
CA PHE A 106 4.94 1.70 8.51
C PHE A 106 5.99 2.61 7.88
N LEU A 107 7.04 2.98 8.63
CA LEU A 107 8.07 3.91 8.15
C LEU A 107 8.76 3.34 6.91
N ARG A 108 9.08 2.05 6.93
CA ARG A 108 9.68 1.37 5.79
C ARG A 108 8.79 1.38 4.56
N ASN A 109 7.51 1.07 4.72
CA ASN A 109 6.58 1.07 3.59
C ASN A 109 6.34 2.50 3.06
N LEU A 110 6.25 3.51 3.95
CA LEU A 110 6.11 4.90 3.55
C LEU A 110 7.37 5.39 2.82
N ASP A 111 8.56 5.07 3.33
CA ASP A 111 9.83 5.39 2.65
C ASP A 111 9.90 4.77 1.25
N ALA A 112 9.49 3.50 1.11
CA ALA A 112 9.49 2.81 -0.17
C ALA A 112 8.50 3.42 -1.17
N GLY A 113 7.35 3.93 -0.70
CA GLY A 113 6.33 4.50 -1.58
C GLY A 113 6.47 5.99 -1.85
N LEU A 114 7.18 6.73 -0.99
CA LEU A 114 7.43 8.16 -1.13
C LEU A 114 8.59 8.41 -2.12
N PRO A 115 8.32 9.05 -3.27
CA PRO A 115 9.35 9.34 -4.27
C PRO A 115 10.21 10.56 -3.88
N SER A 116 11.25 10.86 -4.67
CA SER A 116 12.01 12.12 -4.56
C SER A 116 11.12 13.31 -4.96
N GLY A 117 11.41 14.49 -4.39
CA GLY A 117 10.67 15.75 -4.58
C GLY A 117 10.77 16.38 -5.99
N GLU A 118 11.00 15.57 -7.01
CA GLU A 118 10.97 15.98 -8.42
C GLU A 118 9.53 16.31 -8.86
N TYR A 119 9.37 17.27 -9.79
CA TYR A 119 8.06 17.73 -10.25
C TYR A 119 7.20 16.61 -10.85
N GLU A 120 7.83 15.63 -11.51
CA GLU A 120 7.14 14.48 -12.10
C GLU A 120 6.42 13.61 -11.04
N ASN A 121 6.87 13.69 -9.78
CA ASN A 121 6.34 12.89 -8.68
C ASN A 121 5.30 13.63 -7.82
N TRP A 122 4.92 14.87 -8.20
CA TRP A 122 4.13 15.77 -7.35
C TRP A 122 2.83 15.15 -6.83
N GLU A 123 2.08 14.43 -7.67
CA GLU A 123 0.78 13.86 -7.29
C GLU A 123 0.93 12.80 -6.20
N ARG A 124 1.96 11.97 -6.33
CA ARG A 124 2.28 10.92 -5.37
C ARG A 124 2.84 11.50 -4.07
N CYS A 125 3.71 12.53 -4.16
CA CYS A 125 4.15 13.29 -3.00
C CYS A 125 2.97 13.92 -2.25
N ARG A 126 2.04 14.55 -2.98
CA ARG A 126 0.85 15.18 -2.39
C ARG A 126 -0.04 14.18 -1.66
N ALA A 127 -0.29 13.01 -2.24
CA ALA A 127 -1.09 11.96 -1.62
C ALA A 127 -0.44 11.41 -0.33
N LEU A 128 0.90 11.33 -0.30
CA LEU A 128 1.65 10.77 0.82
C LEU A 128 2.07 11.81 1.87
N PHE A 129 1.95 13.10 1.57
CA PHE A 129 2.37 14.17 2.47
C PHE A 129 1.67 14.15 3.85
N PRO A 130 0.34 13.94 3.95
CA PRO A 130 -0.33 13.83 5.26
C PRO A 130 0.22 12.68 6.12
N HIS A 131 0.58 11.57 5.48
CA HIS A 131 1.20 10.41 6.12
C HIS A 131 2.62 10.73 6.61
N ALA A 132 3.42 11.43 5.80
CA ALA A 132 4.76 11.88 6.15
C ALA A 132 4.75 12.90 7.30
N GLN A 133 3.82 13.86 7.29
CA GLN A 133 3.64 14.82 8.36
C GLN A 133 3.28 14.13 9.68
N SER A 134 2.39 13.14 9.64
CA SER A 134 2.02 12.37 10.82
C SER A 134 3.19 11.51 11.34
N ALA A 135 4.03 10.99 10.45
CA ALA A 135 5.24 10.25 10.80
C ALA A 135 6.34 11.15 11.41
N ALA A 136 6.44 12.41 10.97
CA ALA A 136 7.41 13.38 11.48
C ALA A 136 7.28 13.60 13.00
N ALA A 137 6.06 13.56 13.53
CA ALA A 137 5.80 13.70 14.96
C ALA A 137 6.24 12.48 15.80
N GLN A 138 6.70 11.40 15.17
CA GLN A 138 6.80 10.07 15.78
C GLN A 138 8.21 9.49 15.66
N LYS A 139 9.19 10.26 16.15
CA LYS A 139 10.61 9.89 16.08
C LYS A 139 10.89 8.51 16.72
N PRO A 140 11.40 7.53 15.96
CA PRO A 140 11.74 6.22 16.49
C PRO A 140 13.03 6.26 17.31
N LYS A 141 13.19 5.29 18.23
CA LYS A 141 14.39 5.13 19.07
C LYS A 141 15.44 4.19 18.47
N GLU A 142 15.00 3.28 17.60
CA GLU A 142 15.84 2.24 17.00
C GLU A 142 16.58 2.78 15.78
N LYS A 143 17.84 2.37 15.62
CA LYS A 143 18.75 2.90 14.58
C LYS A 143 18.24 2.62 13.16
N GLU A 144 17.73 1.41 12.90
CA GLU A 144 17.20 1.04 11.58
C GLU A 144 15.98 1.89 11.22
N SER A 145 14.98 1.95 12.11
CA SER A 145 13.78 2.78 11.94
C SER A 145 14.11 4.28 11.83
N LEU A 146 15.20 4.75 12.45
CA LEU A 146 15.64 6.15 12.37
C LEU A 146 16.14 6.52 10.98
N LYS A 147 16.75 5.58 10.25
CA LYS A 147 17.18 5.79 8.85
C LYS A 147 15.97 5.99 7.94
N ASP A 148 14.98 5.11 8.04
CA ASP A 148 13.74 5.20 7.26
C ASP A 148 12.99 6.50 7.59
N TRP A 149 12.91 6.85 8.87
CA TRP A 149 12.30 8.10 9.32
C TRP A 149 13.01 9.35 8.75
N ALA A 150 14.34 9.39 8.78
CA ALA A 150 15.11 10.49 8.20
C ALA A 150 14.92 10.60 6.68
N SER A 151 14.84 9.45 5.99
CA SER A 151 14.59 9.38 4.55
C SER A 151 13.20 9.92 4.19
N VAL A 152 12.17 9.51 4.92
CA VAL A 152 10.80 10.05 4.76
C VAL A 152 10.78 11.56 4.94
N LEU A 153 11.45 12.10 5.95
CA LEU A 153 11.52 13.54 6.18
C LEU A 153 12.24 14.29 5.07
N TYR A 154 13.34 13.73 4.56
CA TYR A 154 14.09 14.32 3.46
C TYR A 154 13.28 14.38 2.17
N LYS A 155 12.54 13.30 1.85
CA LYS A 155 11.69 13.20 0.66
C LYS A 155 10.43 14.08 0.74
N ALA A 156 9.98 14.40 1.96
CA ALA A 156 8.80 15.22 2.21
C ALA A 156 9.11 16.72 2.43
N ALA A 157 10.38 17.11 2.41
CA ALA A 157 10.84 18.50 2.59
C ALA A 157 10.72 19.31 1.29
#